data_AF-A0A495QP74-F1
#
_entry.id   AF-A0A495QP74-F1
#
_cell.length_a   1.000
_cell.length_b   1.000
_cell.length_c   1.000
_cell.angle_alpha   90.00
_cell.angle_beta   90.00
_cell.angle_gamma   90.00
#
_symmetry.space_group_name_H-M   'P 1'
#
loop_
_entity.id
_entity.type
_entity.pdbx_description
1 polymer ?
#
loop_
_entity_poly.entity_id
_entity_poly.type
_entity_poly.pdbx_seq_one_letter_code
_entity_poly.pdbx_strand_id
1 'polypeptide(L)'
;MSGYPKPFESSYQIIPLGPIRYVPVTLRGEVIGYLYVSLPEFAAGFVRRREVMDMAFRAPVVWSERLTEACTDGLDPEEALQRWRGAPEDPEGGAIAADAPESEAESRDALEELANPGYVDPLKDFFAQEPTWPDGTPIDRRKVRETLGPIKVPETDYPASTDGPVRYFSVVLQGKVVGYLWASVNDDAAYWQDRGDAGALGYNAGVPWVMRLREAGAQGLTPLQALRKWKGAPEDPRGGAIPADAEEREAPSLRALRELTGDYAASTDQAVRYYPVRLRGKTIGYLWASVPDDAASYLARPDAGADGEDARSVWEQRLHEAVLDALTPLQAVRKWCGAPEDPRGGAIPGEKEEQLAPSLQALENIANE
;
A
#
# COMPACT_ATOMS: atom_id res chain seq x y z
N MET A 1 40.79 -6.35 -2.71
CA MET A 1 39.59 -6.01 -1.91
C MET A 1 38.79 -5.00 -2.70
N SER A 2 37.82 -5.47 -3.49
CA SER A 2 36.97 -4.62 -4.32
C SER A 2 35.72 -4.32 -3.51
N GLY A 3 35.67 -3.12 -2.93
CA GLY A 3 34.47 -2.59 -2.28
C GLY A 3 33.49 -2.15 -3.34
N TYR A 4 32.54 -3.01 -3.67
CA TYR A 4 31.32 -2.58 -4.33
C TYR A 4 30.49 -1.81 -3.29
N PRO A 5 30.02 -0.58 -3.59
CA PRO A 5 29.03 0.07 -2.74
C PRO A 5 27.78 -0.80 -2.72
N LYS A 6 27.33 -1.19 -1.52
CA LYS A 6 26.05 -1.87 -1.35
C LYS A 6 24.95 -0.95 -1.92
N PRO A 7 24.02 -1.46 -2.74
CA PRO A 7 22.81 -0.69 -3.06
C PRO A 7 22.12 -0.34 -1.74
N PHE A 8 21.80 0.94 -1.55
CA PHE A 8 20.97 1.38 -0.43
C PHE A 8 19.60 0.72 -0.60
N GLU A 9 19.30 -0.30 0.20
CA GLU A 9 17.94 -0.79 0.35
C GLU A 9 17.12 0.33 1.01
N SER A 10 15.95 0.64 0.46
CA SER A 10 15.06 1.69 0.99
C SER A 10 14.29 1.25 2.25
N SER A 11 14.56 0.05 2.76
CA SER A 11 13.93 -0.53 3.95
C SER A 11 14.73 -1.74 4.45
N TYR A 12 14.73 -1.99 5.75
CA TYR A 12 15.26 -3.22 6.33
C TYR A 12 14.42 -4.45 5.92
N GLN A 13 15.06 -5.63 5.96
CA GLN A 13 14.31 -6.88 5.86
C GLN A 13 13.39 -7.05 7.07
N ILE A 14 12.17 -7.55 6.84
CA ILE A 14 11.17 -7.67 7.91
C ILE A 14 11.19 -9.07 8.53
N ILE A 15 11.71 -10.09 7.84
CA ILE A 15 11.69 -11.48 8.29
C ILE A 15 13.12 -12.03 8.41
N PRO A 16 13.79 -11.84 9.56
CA PRO A 16 15.05 -12.50 9.84
C PRO A 16 14.83 -13.99 10.08
N LEU A 17 15.71 -14.82 9.53
CA LEU A 17 15.76 -16.28 9.68
C LEU A 17 16.57 -16.72 10.92
N GLY A 18 17.32 -15.81 11.52
CA GLY A 18 18.22 -16.05 12.65
C GLY A 18 17.87 -15.23 13.90
N PRO A 19 18.79 -15.20 14.89
CA PRO A 19 18.55 -14.56 16.17
C PRO A 19 18.33 -13.06 16.02
N ILE A 20 17.47 -12.53 16.88
CA ILE A 20 17.10 -11.13 16.92
C ILE A 20 17.32 -10.55 18.31
N ARG A 21 17.67 -9.27 18.35
CA ARG A 21 17.62 -8.46 19.57
C ARG A 21 16.32 -7.69 19.57
N TYR A 22 15.70 -7.55 20.73
CA TYR A 22 14.45 -6.82 20.85
C TYR A 22 14.37 -6.00 22.14
N VAL A 23 13.55 -4.96 22.08
CA VAL A 23 13.27 -4.04 23.19
C VAL A 23 11.76 -3.81 23.31
N PRO A 24 11.23 -3.67 24.54
CA PRO A 24 9.82 -3.37 24.73
C PRO A 24 9.50 -1.95 24.27
N VAL A 25 8.37 -1.82 23.57
CA VAL A 25 7.75 -0.53 23.24
C VAL A 25 6.56 -0.34 24.17
N THR A 26 6.50 0.83 24.81
CA THR A 26 5.41 1.20 25.71
C THR A 26 4.57 2.34 25.12
N LEU A 27 3.26 2.29 25.35
CA LEU A 27 2.34 3.39 25.09
C LEU A 27 1.53 3.63 26.37
N ARG A 28 1.58 4.85 26.91
CA ARG A 28 0.94 5.23 28.18
C ARG A 28 1.33 4.33 29.35
N GLY A 29 2.57 3.85 29.33
CA GLY A 29 3.12 2.95 30.36
C GLY A 29 2.80 1.47 30.17
N GLU A 30 2.01 1.08 29.18
CA GLU A 30 1.72 -0.33 28.87
C GLU A 30 2.60 -0.84 27.74
N VAL A 31 3.15 -2.05 27.86
CA VAL A 31 3.92 -2.68 26.78
C VAL A 31 2.98 -3.09 25.65
N ILE A 32 3.13 -2.45 24.49
CA ILE A 32 2.28 -2.67 23.33
C ILE A 32 2.89 -3.61 22.29
N GLY A 33 4.18 -3.91 22.42
CA GLY A 33 4.91 -4.75 21.49
C GLY A 33 6.41 -4.66 21.71
N TYR A 34 7.15 -5.18 20.76
CA TYR A 34 8.61 -5.24 20.79
C TYR A 34 9.16 -4.79 19.45
N LEU A 35 10.09 -3.84 19.48
CA LEU A 35 10.92 -3.50 18.32
C LEU A 35 12.07 -4.50 18.29
N TYR A 36 12.37 -5.09 17.13
CA TYR A 36 13.46 -6.03 16.96
C TYR A 36 14.40 -5.66 15.83
N VAL A 37 15.63 -6.16 15.93
CA VAL A 37 16.71 -5.95 14.95
C VAL A 37 17.53 -7.22 14.77
N SER A 38 18.12 -7.37 13.58
CA SER A 38 19.09 -8.41 13.22
C SER A 38 20.18 -7.80 12.35
N LEU A 39 21.40 -7.68 12.89
CA LEU A 39 22.56 -7.24 12.11
C LEU A 39 22.98 -8.22 11.01
N PRO A 40 23.06 -9.55 11.27
CA PRO A 40 23.53 -10.49 10.24
C PRO A 40 22.67 -10.48 8.97
N GLU A 41 21.38 -10.18 9.11
CA GLU A 41 20.39 -10.21 8.02
C GLU A 41 19.89 -8.84 7.63
N PHE A 42 20.44 -7.77 8.22
CA PHE A 42 20.05 -6.39 7.99
C PHE A 42 18.52 -6.20 8.11
N ALA A 43 17.97 -6.74 9.18
CA ALA A 43 16.54 -6.84 9.42
C ALA A 43 16.12 -5.97 10.62
N ALA A 44 14.95 -5.35 10.55
CA ALA A 44 14.33 -4.66 11.67
C ALA A 44 12.81 -4.66 11.50
N GLY A 45 12.08 -4.65 12.62
CA GLY A 45 10.63 -4.59 12.57
C GLY A 45 10.00 -4.49 13.95
N PHE A 46 8.67 -4.57 13.98
CA PHE A 46 7.88 -4.45 15.19
C PHE A 46 6.89 -5.61 15.31
N VAL A 47 6.94 -6.32 16.45
CA VAL A 47 5.95 -7.34 16.83
C VAL A 47 4.99 -6.73 17.84
N ARG A 48 3.72 -6.63 17.47
CA ARG A 48 2.67 -6.09 18.37
C ARG A 48 2.12 -7.18 19.29
N ARG A 49 1.79 -6.80 20.53
CA ARG A 49 0.96 -7.60 21.44
C ARG A 49 -0.52 -7.47 21.08
N ARG A 50 -1.22 -8.59 20.96
CA ARG A 50 -2.64 -8.63 20.56
C ARG A 50 -3.60 -8.14 21.63
N GLU A 51 -3.25 -8.29 22.89
CA GLU A 51 -4.09 -7.87 24.02
C GLU A 51 -4.36 -6.36 24.04
N VAL A 52 -3.49 -5.57 23.41
CA VAL A 52 -3.61 -4.11 23.33
C VAL A 52 -4.08 -3.61 21.95
N MET A 53 -4.67 -4.49 21.13
CA MET A 53 -4.96 -4.19 19.72
C MET A 53 -5.80 -2.92 19.53
N ASP A 54 -6.78 -2.68 20.39
CA ASP A 54 -7.65 -1.50 20.34
C ASP A 54 -6.91 -0.20 20.69
N MET A 55 -5.89 -0.29 21.56
CA MET A 55 -5.10 0.86 22.01
C MET A 55 -3.94 1.17 21.04
N ALA A 56 -3.28 0.14 20.53
CA ALA A 56 -2.06 0.23 19.73
C ALA A 56 -2.30 -0.19 18.27
N PHE A 57 -3.48 0.13 17.73
CA PHE A 57 -3.87 -0.28 16.38
C PHE A 57 -2.89 0.23 15.32
N ARG A 58 -2.47 1.49 15.44
CA ARG A 58 -1.59 2.20 14.49
C ARG A 58 -0.10 2.01 14.75
N ALA A 59 0.28 1.44 15.89
CA ALA A 59 1.70 1.27 16.25
C ALA A 59 2.57 0.56 15.20
N PRO A 60 2.12 -0.51 14.50
CA PRO A 60 2.92 -1.12 13.45
C PRO A 60 3.26 -0.18 12.29
N VAL A 61 2.36 0.75 11.95
CA VAL A 61 2.57 1.74 10.89
C VAL A 61 3.62 2.75 11.33
N VAL A 62 3.44 3.33 12.53
CA VAL A 62 4.39 4.32 13.09
C VAL A 62 5.81 3.76 13.19
N TRP A 63 5.96 2.52 13.66
CA TRP A 63 7.28 1.89 13.75
C TRP A 63 7.86 1.51 12.40
N SER A 64 7.03 1.14 11.41
CA SER A 64 7.50 0.93 10.04
C SER A 64 8.06 2.22 9.44
N GLU A 65 7.35 3.34 9.59
CA GLU A 65 7.78 4.66 9.10
C GLU A 65 9.09 5.10 9.74
N ARG A 66 9.21 4.96 11.07
CA ARG A 66 10.44 5.26 11.83
C ARG A 66 11.65 4.42 11.40
N LEU A 67 11.43 3.15 11.09
CA LEU A 67 12.48 2.26 10.59
C LEU A 67 12.86 2.59 9.13
N THR A 68 11.89 2.92 8.29
CA THR A 68 12.14 3.41 6.93
C THR A 68 12.93 4.71 6.94
N GLU A 69 12.58 5.67 7.81
CA GLU A 69 13.32 6.91 8.02
C GLU A 69 14.78 6.62 8.42
N ALA A 70 15.00 5.77 9.43
CA ALA A 70 16.34 5.40 9.87
C ALA A 70 17.16 4.71 8.76
N CYS A 71 16.54 3.82 7.99
CA CYS A 71 17.18 3.15 6.86
C CYS A 71 17.54 4.14 5.74
N THR A 72 16.67 5.13 5.48
CA THR A 72 16.88 6.20 4.48
C THR A 72 18.02 7.12 4.90
N ASP A 73 18.15 7.37 6.21
CA ASP A 73 19.28 8.09 6.81
C ASP A 73 20.59 7.27 6.79
N GLY A 74 20.56 6.03 6.27
CA GLY A 74 21.71 5.16 6.13
C GLY A 74 22.15 4.45 7.41
N LEU A 75 21.29 4.42 8.43
CA LEU A 75 21.56 3.75 9.68
C LEU A 75 21.45 2.23 9.53
N ASP A 76 22.31 1.49 10.20
CA ASP A 76 22.10 0.05 10.36
C ASP A 76 20.97 -0.24 11.38
N PRO A 77 20.45 -1.48 11.43
CA PRO A 77 19.36 -1.83 12.35
C PRO A 77 19.65 -1.51 13.83
N GLU A 78 20.86 -1.72 14.33
CA GLU A 78 21.19 -1.42 15.72
C GLU A 78 21.24 0.09 15.96
N GLU A 79 21.82 0.85 15.03
CA GLU A 79 21.82 2.31 15.06
C GLU A 79 20.38 2.87 15.03
N ALA A 80 19.49 2.26 14.24
CA ALA A 80 18.07 2.62 14.21
C ALA A 80 17.38 2.37 15.56
N LEU A 81 17.64 1.23 16.20
CA LEU A 81 17.12 0.94 17.53
C LEU A 81 17.65 1.92 18.58
N GLN A 82 18.94 2.27 18.53
CA GLN A 82 19.54 3.25 19.43
C GLN A 82 18.98 4.67 19.20
N ARG A 83 18.70 5.07 17.95
CA ARG A 83 18.10 6.36 17.62
C ARG A 83 16.77 6.58 18.34
N TRP A 84 15.95 5.54 18.42
CA TRP A 84 14.60 5.64 18.98
C TRP A 84 14.52 5.35 20.48
N ARG A 85 15.61 4.91 21.11
CA ARG A 85 15.70 4.76 22.58
C ARG A 85 15.67 6.12 23.28
N GLY A 86 14.75 6.29 24.21
CA GLY A 86 14.57 7.54 24.96
C GLY A 86 13.94 8.67 24.15
N ALA A 87 13.52 8.41 22.91
CA ALA A 87 12.77 9.37 22.11
C ALA A 87 11.39 9.64 22.75
N PRO A 88 10.80 10.84 22.55
CA PRO A 88 9.47 11.15 23.05
C PRO A 88 8.42 10.13 22.61
N GLU A 89 7.47 9.85 23.51
CA GLU A 89 6.34 8.96 23.23
C GLU A 89 5.49 9.51 22.08
N ASP A 90 5.28 8.67 21.06
CA ASP A 90 4.30 8.93 20.02
C ASP A 90 2.89 8.58 20.52
N PRO A 91 1.87 9.43 20.29
CA PRO A 91 0.52 9.19 20.80
C PRO A 91 -0.14 7.92 20.27
N GLU A 92 0.31 7.37 19.13
CA GLU A 92 -0.24 6.17 18.50
C GLU A 92 0.76 5.00 18.45
N GLY A 93 2.06 5.30 18.36
CA GLY A 93 3.15 4.32 18.26
C GLY A 93 3.92 4.05 19.56
N GLY A 94 3.75 4.88 20.59
CA GLY A 94 4.49 4.76 21.84
C GLY A 94 5.96 5.16 21.73
N ALA A 95 6.75 4.74 22.72
CA ALA A 95 8.18 4.97 22.81
C ALA A 95 8.93 3.76 23.38
N ILE A 96 10.24 3.77 23.17
CA ILE A 96 11.18 2.88 23.84
C ILE A 96 11.81 3.68 24.98
N ALA A 97 11.69 3.20 26.22
CA ALA A 97 12.33 3.85 27.36
C ALA A 97 13.86 3.90 27.18
N ALA A 98 14.51 4.96 27.67
CA ALA A 98 15.96 5.11 27.53
C ALA A 98 16.74 3.94 28.18
N ASP A 99 16.22 3.42 29.29
CA ASP A 99 16.72 2.29 30.06
C ASP A 99 16.03 0.97 29.72
N ALA A 100 15.26 0.90 28.63
CA ALA A 100 14.53 -0.31 28.24
C ALA A 100 15.48 -1.51 28.18
N PRO A 101 15.15 -2.63 28.84
CA PRO A 101 15.99 -3.82 28.80
C PRO A 101 16.04 -4.36 27.37
N GLU A 102 17.24 -4.69 26.92
CA GLU A 102 17.44 -5.42 25.67
C GLU A 102 17.44 -6.91 25.97
N SER A 103 16.83 -7.69 25.08
CA SER A 103 16.77 -9.13 25.19
C SER A 103 16.95 -9.78 23.82
N GLU A 104 17.32 -11.06 23.82
CA GLU A 104 17.54 -11.82 22.60
C GLU A 104 16.45 -12.89 22.46
N ALA A 105 16.03 -13.11 21.22
CA ALA A 105 15.17 -14.23 20.83
C ALA A 105 15.86 -15.01 19.71
N GLU A 106 15.69 -16.33 19.72
CA GLU A 106 16.31 -17.23 18.74
C GLU A 106 15.80 -17.00 17.31
N SER A 107 14.60 -16.40 17.17
CA SER A 107 13.98 -16.05 15.91
C SER A 107 12.84 -15.03 16.11
N ARG A 108 12.34 -14.45 15.01
CA ARG A 108 11.11 -13.65 15.02
C ARG A 108 9.91 -14.46 15.53
N ASP A 109 9.80 -15.72 15.15
CA ASP A 109 8.73 -16.61 15.61
C ASP A 109 8.73 -16.80 17.12
N ALA A 110 9.92 -16.92 17.74
CA ALA A 110 10.05 -17.01 19.19
C ALA A 110 9.60 -15.71 19.87
N LEU A 111 9.89 -14.55 19.27
CA LEU A 111 9.40 -13.27 19.76
C LEU A 111 7.88 -13.11 19.57
N GLU A 112 7.31 -13.63 18.49
CA GLU A 112 5.86 -13.62 18.28
C GLU A 112 5.12 -14.48 19.32
N GLU A 113 5.64 -15.67 19.63
CA GLU A 113 5.12 -16.52 20.71
C GLU A 113 5.26 -15.85 22.07
N LEU A 114 6.40 -15.18 22.34
CA LEU A 114 6.60 -14.41 23.57
C LEU A 114 5.58 -13.27 23.71
N ALA A 115 5.35 -12.53 22.62
CA ALA A 115 4.42 -11.40 22.60
C ALA A 115 2.95 -11.84 22.65
N ASN A 116 2.64 -13.03 22.14
CA ASN A 116 1.29 -13.55 21.96
C ASN A 116 1.25 -15.04 22.32
N PRO A 117 1.41 -15.41 23.61
CA PRO A 117 1.54 -16.80 24.01
C PRO A 117 0.28 -17.61 23.69
N GLY A 118 0.47 -18.80 23.12
CA GLY A 118 -0.61 -19.69 22.70
C GLY A 118 -1.38 -19.22 21.48
N TYR A 119 -0.95 -18.14 20.83
CA TYR A 119 -1.51 -17.74 19.54
C TYR A 119 -0.93 -18.61 18.43
N VAL A 120 -1.73 -19.57 17.97
CA VAL A 120 -1.45 -20.29 16.73
C VAL A 120 -1.91 -19.40 15.58
N ASP A 121 -0.97 -18.92 14.76
CA ASP A 121 -1.35 -18.34 13.48
C ASP A 121 -1.98 -19.47 12.63
N PRO A 122 -3.29 -19.40 12.29
CA PRO A 122 -3.97 -20.44 11.52
C PRO A 122 -3.42 -20.63 10.10
N LEU A 123 -2.49 -19.79 9.67
CA LEU A 123 -1.74 -19.91 8.41
C LEU A 123 -0.27 -20.31 8.59
N LYS A 124 0.24 -20.47 9.83
CA LYS A 124 1.63 -20.90 10.07
C LYS A 124 1.91 -22.28 9.48
N ASP A 125 1.01 -23.23 9.70
CA ASP A 125 1.10 -24.57 9.12
C ASP A 125 0.91 -24.58 7.60
N PHE A 126 0.26 -23.55 7.05
CA PHE A 126 0.04 -23.40 5.61
C PHE A 126 1.32 -22.94 4.88
N PHE A 127 2.21 -22.20 5.55
CA PHE A 127 3.52 -21.79 5.04
C PHE A 127 4.69 -22.66 5.55
N ALA A 128 4.48 -23.49 6.58
CA ALA A 128 5.49 -24.41 7.11
C ALA A 128 5.74 -25.64 6.22
N GLN A 129 4.83 -25.95 5.29
CA GLN A 129 5.12 -26.91 4.23
C GLN A 129 5.91 -26.18 3.15
N GLU A 130 7.18 -26.54 2.96
CA GLU A 130 7.94 -26.11 1.78
C GLU A 130 7.11 -26.46 0.55
N PRO A 131 6.60 -25.48 -0.21
CA PRO A 131 5.72 -25.80 -1.29
C PRO A 131 6.59 -26.47 -2.36
N THR A 132 6.35 -27.76 -2.55
CA THR A 132 6.93 -28.54 -3.62
C THR A 132 5.95 -28.58 -4.78
N TRP A 133 6.45 -28.51 -6.00
CA TRP A 133 5.70 -28.88 -7.19
C TRP A 133 5.15 -30.32 -7.02
N PRO A 134 4.11 -30.74 -7.77
CA PRO A 134 3.58 -32.10 -7.71
C PRO A 134 4.62 -33.22 -7.98
N ASP A 135 5.76 -32.87 -8.58
CA ASP A 135 6.90 -33.76 -8.81
C ASP A 135 7.92 -33.80 -7.64
N GLY A 136 7.64 -33.11 -6.54
CA GLY A 136 8.50 -33.04 -5.35
C GLY A 136 9.59 -31.96 -5.42
N THR A 137 9.65 -31.17 -6.48
CA THR A 137 10.67 -30.13 -6.61
C THR A 137 10.34 -28.93 -5.71
N PRO A 138 11.27 -28.39 -4.90
CA PRO A 138 11.02 -27.19 -4.09
C PRO A 138 10.75 -25.95 -4.97
N ILE A 139 9.78 -25.11 -4.58
CA ILE A 139 9.49 -23.84 -5.26
C ILE A 139 10.63 -22.81 -5.07
N ASP A 140 11.36 -22.84 -3.94
CA ASP A 140 12.56 -22.01 -3.76
C ASP A 140 13.80 -22.63 -4.43
N ARG A 141 14.14 -22.11 -5.60
CA ARG A 141 15.27 -22.58 -6.43
C ARG A 141 16.64 -22.01 -6.02
N ARG A 142 16.74 -21.12 -5.04
CA ARG A 142 18.04 -20.58 -4.57
C ARG A 142 18.90 -21.65 -3.88
N LYS A 143 18.30 -22.78 -3.51
CA LYS A 143 18.99 -23.93 -2.89
C LYS A 143 19.27 -25.10 -3.84
N VAL A 144 18.82 -25.06 -5.11
CA VAL A 144 19.04 -26.14 -6.09
C VAL A 144 20.09 -25.71 -7.10
N ARG A 145 21.33 -26.09 -6.85
CA ARG A 145 22.46 -25.91 -7.78
C ARG A 145 22.50 -27.09 -8.75
N GLU A 146 21.49 -27.32 -9.58
CA GLU A 146 21.65 -28.21 -10.75
C GLU A 146 20.55 -28.06 -11.82
N THR A 147 21.03 -27.80 -13.04
CA THR A 147 20.48 -28.08 -14.37
C THR A 147 19.14 -27.45 -14.79
N LEU A 148 19.25 -26.30 -15.47
CA LEU A 148 18.17 -25.64 -16.22
C LEU A 148 17.78 -26.46 -17.47
N GLY A 149 16.57 -27.01 -17.48
CA GLY A 149 15.84 -27.40 -18.69
C GLY A 149 14.80 -26.34 -19.09
N PRO A 150 14.32 -26.30 -20.35
CA PRO A 150 13.34 -25.30 -20.79
C PRO A 150 12.01 -25.50 -20.08
N ILE A 151 11.48 -24.41 -19.53
CA ILE A 151 10.28 -24.36 -18.69
C ILE A 151 9.02 -24.67 -19.50
N LYS A 152 8.19 -25.60 -19.01
CA LYS A 152 6.74 -25.61 -19.28
C LYS A 152 6.05 -25.06 -18.03
N VAL A 153 5.35 -23.93 -18.17
CA VAL A 153 4.47 -23.40 -17.12
C VAL A 153 3.31 -24.38 -16.96
N PRO A 154 2.95 -24.83 -15.74
CA PRO A 154 1.79 -25.70 -15.55
C PRO A 154 0.51 -24.98 -15.98
N GLU A 155 -0.40 -25.71 -16.64
CA GLU A 155 -1.63 -25.20 -17.29
C GLU A 155 -2.72 -24.64 -16.33
N THR A 156 -2.45 -24.48 -15.03
CA THR A 156 -3.49 -24.31 -13.99
C THR A 156 -3.54 -22.93 -13.31
N ASP A 157 -2.65 -21.99 -13.61
CA ASP A 157 -2.71 -20.62 -13.06
C ASP A 157 -3.28 -19.65 -14.12
N TYR A 158 -4.33 -18.90 -13.77
CA TYR A 158 -4.79 -17.79 -14.60
C TYR A 158 -3.66 -16.74 -14.71
N PRO A 159 -3.37 -16.19 -15.91
CA PRO A 159 -2.45 -15.08 -16.04
C PRO A 159 -2.86 -13.88 -15.16
N ALA A 160 -1.88 -13.23 -14.54
CA ALA A 160 -2.09 -12.08 -13.68
C ALA A 160 -2.17 -10.73 -14.44
N SER A 161 -2.24 -10.78 -15.77
CA SER A 161 -2.26 -9.60 -16.63
C SER A 161 -3.09 -9.83 -17.88
N THR A 162 -3.79 -8.78 -18.32
CA THR A 162 -4.49 -8.71 -19.61
C THR A 162 -4.51 -7.25 -20.08
N ASP A 163 -4.52 -7.05 -21.40
CA ASP A 163 -4.76 -5.74 -22.02
C ASP A 163 -6.25 -5.51 -22.32
N GLY A 164 -7.07 -6.57 -22.22
CA GLY A 164 -8.49 -6.55 -22.52
C GLY A 164 -9.37 -6.10 -21.35
N PRO A 165 -10.67 -5.89 -21.61
CA PRO A 165 -11.64 -5.51 -20.58
C PRO A 165 -11.74 -6.57 -19.49
N VAL A 166 -11.93 -6.11 -18.26
CA VAL A 166 -12.02 -6.95 -17.06
C VAL A 166 -13.35 -6.71 -16.34
N ARG A 167 -13.94 -7.79 -15.81
CA ARG A 167 -15.01 -7.73 -14.81
C ARG A 167 -14.40 -7.78 -13.43
N TYR A 168 -14.99 -7.07 -12.47
CA TYR A 168 -14.47 -7.05 -11.11
C TYR A 168 -15.57 -6.89 -10.05
N PHE A 169 -15.25 -7.34 -8.84
CA PHE A 169 -16.01 -7.09 -7.62
C PHE A 169 -15.15 -6.37 -6.59
N SER A 170 -15.76 -5.47 -5.83
CA SER A 170 -15.15 -4.93 -4.60
C SER A 170 -15.09 -5.99 -3.53
N VAL A 171 -13.92 -6.11 -2.89
CA VAL A 171 -13.72 -6.95 -1.72
C VAL A 171 -13.69 -6.10 -0.48
N VAL A 172 -14.52 -6.47 0.50
CA VAL A 172 -14.70 -5.77 1.76
C VAL A 172 -14.15 -6.59 2.92
N LEU A 173 -13.31 -5.97 3.74
CA LEU A 173 -12.81 -6.52 5.00
C LEU A 173 -13.21 -5.56 6.13
N GLN A 174 -13.91 -6.05 7.13
CA GLN A 174 -14.40 -5.29 8.29
C GLN A 174 -15.16 -4.01 7.89
N GLY A 175 -15.97 -4.11 6.83
CA GLY A 175 -16.77 -2.99 6.30
C GLY A 175 -16.00 -2.01 5.42
N LYS A 176 -14.70 -2.22 5.15
CA LYS A 176 -13.89 -1.37 4.26
C LYS A 176 -13.49 -2.11 2.98
N VAL A 177 -13.53 -1.42 1.84
CA VAL A 177 -13.00 -1.98 0.58
C VAL A 177 -11.48 -2.05 0.66
N VAL A 178 -10.91 -3.23 0.47
CA VAL A 178 -9.46 -3.49 0.56
C VAL A 178 -8.81 -3.79 -0.79
N GLY A 179 -9.64 -3.98 -1.83
CA GLY A 179 -9.19 -4.19 -3.20
C GLY A 179 -10.30 -4.80 -4.04
N TYR A 180 -9.91 -5.37 -5.18
CA TYR A 180 -10.82 -5.90 -6.17
C TYR A 180 -10.34 -7.26 -6.66
N LEU A 181 -11.27 -8.21 -6.74
CA LEU A 181 -11.06 -9.44 -7.48
C LEU A 181 -11.51 -9.19 -8.92
N TRP A 182 -10.68 -9.53 -9.91
CA TRP A 182 -11.00 -9.30 -11.31
C TRP A 182 -10.74 -10.52 -12.19
N ALA A 183 -11.46 -10.59 -13.29
CA ALA A 183 -11.30 -11.59 -14.35
C ALA A 183 -11.48 -10.94 -15.72
N SER A 184 -10.69 -11.35 -16.68
CA SER A 184 -10.79 -10.92 -18.06
C SER A 184 -12.09 -11.39 -18.70
N VAL A 185 -12.61 -10.58 -19.62
CA VAL A 185 -13.78 -10.92 -20.44
C VAL A 185 -13.39 -11.79 -21.63
N ASN A 186 -12.19 -11.57 -22.19
CA ASN A 186 -11.81 -12.08 -23.51
C ASN A 186 -10.71 -13.16 -23.47
N ASP A 187 -10.00 -13.29 -22.36
CA ASP A 187 -8.92 -14.26 -22.19
C ASP A 187 -9.01 -14.95 -20.82
N ASP A 188 -8.02 -15.81 -20.54
CA ASP A 188 -7.99 -16.64 -19.34
C ASP A 188 -7.38 -15.95 -18.11
N ALA A 189 -7.23 -14.61 -18.10
CA ALA A 189 -6.62 -13.89 -16.98
C ALA A 189 -7.59 -13.63 -15.83
N ALA A 190 -7.12 -13.77 -14.59
CA ALA A 190 -7.81 -13.38 -13.37
C ALA A 190 -6.80 -13.14 -12.26
N TYR A 191 -7.00 -12.10 -11.46
CA TYR A 191 -6.10 -11.83 -10.34
C TYR A 191 -6.73 -10.94 -9.27
N TRP A 192 -5.93 -10.68 -8.24
CA TRP A 192 -6.19 -9.68 -7.22
C TRP A 192 -5.63 -8.32 -7.65
N GLN A 193 -6.37 -7.25 -7.36
CA GLN A 193 -5.87 -5.88 -7.42
C GLN A 193 -6.08 -5.22 -6.07
N ASP A 194 -5.01 -4.97 -5.34
CA ASP A 194 -5.05 -4.25 -4.07
C ASP A 194 -5.45 -2.78 -4.28
N ARG A 195 -6.06 -2.20 -3.24
CA ARG A 195 -6.34 -0.76 -3.16
C ARG A 195 -5.17 -0.09 -2.44
N GLY A 196 -4.53 0.90 -3.06
CA GLY A 196 -3.32 1.53 -2.51
C GLY A 196 -3.51 2.14 -1.12
N ASP A 197 -4.68 2.71 -0.85
CA ASP A 197 -5.04 3.34 0.43
C ASP A 197 -5.44 2.33 1.53
N ALA A 198 -5.67 1.07 1.17
CA ALA A 198 -5.75 -0.03 2.12
C ALA A 198 -4.35 -0.48 2.56
N GLY A 199 -3.29 0.01 1.91
CA GLY A 199 -1.89 -0.25 2.26
C GLY A 199 -1.61 -1.74 2.49
N ALA A 200 -0.92 -2.05 3.60
CA ALA A 200 -0.60 -3.42 3.96
C ALA A 200 -1.83 -4.34 4.13
N LEU A 201 -3.01 -3.80 4.49
CA LEU A 201 -4.24 -4.60 4.58
C LEU A 201 -4.72 -5.05 3.20
N GLY A 202 -4.69 -4.15 2.21
CA GLY A 202 -5.05 -4.48 0.82
C GLY A 202 -4.09 -5.47 0.18
N TYR A 203 -2.79 -5.29 0.40
CA TYR A 203 -1.78 -6.22 -0.07
C TYR A 203 -1.96 -7.62 0.55
N ASN A 204 -2.12 -7.70 1.88
CA ASN A 204 -2.27 -8.97 2.59
C ASN A 204 -3.60 -9.67 2.29
N ALA A 205 -4.67 -8.92 2.02
CA ALA A 205 -5.96 -9.48 1.62
C ALA A 205 -5.88 -10.24 0.28
N GLY A 206 -4.89 -9.92 -0.57
CA GLY A 206 -4.71 -10.59 -1.86
C GLY A 206 -4.35 -12.07 -1.76
N VAL A 207 -3.66 -12.50 -0.69
CA VAL A 207 -3.16 -13.87 -0.56
C VAL A 207 -4.31 -14.90 -0.55
N PRO A 208 -5.35 -14.78 0.31
CA PRO A 208 -6.52 -15.66 0.24
C PRO A 208 -7.22 -15.67 -1.13
N TRP A 209 -7.30 -14.52 -1.81
CA TRP A 209 -7.98 -14.40 -3.09
C TRP A 209 -7.24 -15.08 -4.23
N VAL A 210 -5.92 -14.95 -4.31
CA VAL A 210 -5.11 -15.66 -5.29
C VAL A 210 -5.22 -17.18 -5.10
N MET A 211 -5.25 -17.67 -3.86
CA MET A 211 -5.43 -19.11 -3.59
C MET A 211 -6.83 -19.61 -4.01
N ARG A 212 -7.87 -18.81 -3.78
CA ARG A 212 -9.24 -19.10 -4.24
C ARG A 212 -9.36 -19.15 -5.77
N LEU A 213 -8.64 -18.29 -6.48
CA LEU A 213 -8.56 -18.31 -7.94
C LEU A 213 -7.83 -19.57 -8.43
N ARG A 214 -6.74 -19.97 -7.79
CA ARG A 214 -6.05 -21.24 -8.11
C ARG A 214 -6.91 -22.45 -7.87
N GLU A 215 -7.63 -22.50 -6.76
CA GLU A 215 -8.59 -23.58 -6.48
C GLU A 215 -9.67 -23.67 -7.58
N ALA A 216 -10.17 -22.52 -8.02
CA ALA A 216 -11.15 -22.45 -9.11
C ALA A 216 -10.54 -22.91 -10.45
N GLY A 217 -9.31 -22.51 -10.77
CA GLY A 217 -8.58 -22.95 -11.95
C GLY A 217 -8.32 -24.46 -11.94
N ALA A 218 -7.93 -25.04 -10.80
CA ALA A 218 -7.75 -26.48 -10.63
C ALA A 218 -9.08 -27.26 -10.77
N GLN A 219 -10.22 -26.63 -10.51
CA GLN A 219 -11.55 -27.18 -10.76
C GLN A 219 -12.01 -27.01 -12.22
N GLY A 220 -11.17 -26.43 -13.09
CA GLY A 220 -11.47 -26.19 -14.50
C GLY A 220 -12.48 -25.07 -14.73
N LEU A 221 -12.65 -24.16 -13.77
CA LEU A 221 -13.51 -23.00 -13.95
C LEU A 221 -12.84 -21.99 -14.89
N THR A 222 -13.64 -21.25 -15.64
CA THR A 222 -13.17 -20.05 -16.36
C THR A 222 -12.92 -18.89 -15.39
N PRO A 223 -12.10 -17.89 -15.74
CA PRO A 223 -11.91 -16.68 -14.94
C PRO A 223 -13.19 -16.04 -14.41
N LEU A 224 -14.19 -15.84 -15.29
CA LEU A 224 -15.46 -15.23 -14.92
C LEU A 224 -16.29 -16.12 -14.00
N GLN A 225 -16.23 -17.44 -14.16
CA GLN A 225 -16.86 -18.37 -13.22
C GLN A 225 -16.17 -18.34 -11.87
N ALA A 226 -14.83 -18.29 -11.83
CA ALA A 226 -14.06 -18.15 -10.61
C ALA A 226 -14.38 -16.85 -9.87
N LEU A 227 -14.45 -15.72 -10.59
CA LEU A 227 -14.85 -14.42 -10.05
C LEU A 227 -16.23 -14.48 -9.38
N ARG A 228 -17.22 -15.08 -10.05
CA ARG A 228 -18.61 -15.15 -9.57
C ARG A 228 -18.83 -16.20 -8.47
N LYS A 229 -18.01 -17.26 -8.42
CA LYS A 229 -18.11 -18.34 -7.42
C LYS A 229 -18.10 -17.82 -5.99
N TRP A 230 -17.32 -16.77 -5.73
CA TRP A 230 -17.04 -16.28 -4.38
C TRP A 230 -17.95 -15.14 -3.93
N LYS A 231 -18.87 -14.67 -4.78
CA LYS A 231 -19.85 -13.65 -4.40
C LYS A 231 -20.80 -14.19 -3.34
N GLY A 232 -20.92 -13.48 -2.22
CA GLY A 232 -21.76 -13.87 -1.08
C GLY A 232 -21.16 -14.97 -0.21
N ALA A 233 -19.91 -15.38 -0.45
CA ALA A 233 -19.21 -16.28 0.46
C ALA A 233 -18.95 -15.60 1.82
N PRO A 234 -18.86 -16.36 2.92
CA PRO A 234 -18.52 -15.80 4.23
C PRO A 234 -17.20 -15.01 4.20
N GLU A 235 -17.15 -13.96 5.01
CA GLU A 235 -15.97 -13.11 5.15
C GLU A 235 -14.77 -13.90 5.66
N ASP A 236 -13.66 -13.82 4.92
CA ASP A 236 -12.37 -14.30 5.37
C ASP A 236 -11.76 -13.31 6.37
N PRO A 237 -11.25 -13.76 7.53
CA PRO A 237 -10.66 -12.87 8.52
C PRO A 237 -9.47 -12.01 8.02
N ARG A 238 -8.81 -12.41 6.92
CA ARG A 238 -7.70 -11.66 6.29
C ARG A 238 -8.03 -11.17 4.89
N GLY A 239 -8.75 -11.96 4.10
CA GLY A 239 -9.09 -11.65 2.71
C GLY A 239 -10.37 -10.83 2.56
N GLY A 240 -11.23 -10.77 3.58
CA GLY A 240 -12.56 -10.19 3.46
C GLY A 240 -13.52 -11.06 2.65
N ALA A 241 -14.60 -10.46 2.19
CA ALA A 241 -15.62 -11.09 1.34
C ALA A 241 -15.98 -10.20 0.14
N ILE A 242 -16.55 -10.83 -0.88
CA ILE A 242 -17.37 -10.14 -1.87
C ILE A 242 -18.81 -10.18 -1.33
N PRO A 243 -19.41 -9.04 -0.93
CA PRO A 243 -20.78 -9.02 -0.42
C PRO A 243 -21.79 -9.66 -1.37
N ALA A 244 -22.85 -10.26 -0.84
CA ALA A 244 -23.87 -10.92 -1.65
C ALA A 244 -24.61 -9.95 -2.59
N ASP A 245 -24.70 -8.69 -2.20
CA ASP A 245 -25.28 -7.58 -2.94
C ASP A 245 -24.26 -6.82 -3.81
N ALA A 246 -22.98 -7.21 -3.80
CA ALA A 246 -21.94 -6.54 -4.59
C ALA A 246 -22.28 -6.56 -6.09
N GLU A 247 -22.22 -5.41 -6.73
CA GLU A 247 -22.44 -5.26 -8.17
C GLU A 247 -21.20 -5.72 -8.96
N GLU A 248 -21.42 -6.50 -10.02
CA GLU A 248 -20.35 -6.88 -10.94
C GLU A 248 -20.10 -5.71 -11.89
N ARG A 249 -18.92 -5.10 -11.81
CA ARG A 249 -18.55 -3.94 -12.62
C ARG A 249 -17.61 -4.35 -13.75
N GLU A 250 -17.43 -3.46 -14.71
CA GLU A 250 -16.49 -3.63 -15.83
C GLU A 250 -15.53 -2.46 -15.89
N ALA A 251 -14.27 -2.76 -16.18
CA ALA A 251 -13.27 -1.77 -16.58
C ALA A 251 -12.80 -2.08 -18.00
N PRO A 252 -12.52 -1.06 -18.84
CA PRO A 252 -12.13 -1.26 -20.24
C PRO A 252 -10.77 -1.94 -20.41
N SER A 253 -9.93 -1.97 -19.36
CA SER A 253 -8.67 -2.70 -19.30
C SER A 253 -8.25 -2.96 -17.85
N LEU A 254 -7.29 -3.87 -17.62
CA LEU A 254 -6.64 -4.03 -16.31
C LEU A 254 -5.92 -2.75 -15.86
N ARG A 255 -5.37 -1.99 -16.81
CA ARG A 255 -4.74 -0.70 -16.52
C ARG A 255 -5.75 0.29 -15.94
N ALA A 256 -6.93 0.40 -16.53
CA ALA A 256 -8.01 1.24 -16.02
C ALA A 256 -8.49 0.80 -14.62
N LEU A 257 -8.49 -0.51 -14.33
CA LEU A 257 -8.76 -0.99 -12.98
C LEU A 257 -7.65 -0.61 -12.00
N ARG A 258 -6.38 -0.62 -12.42
CA ARG A 258 -5.25 -0.16 -11.59
C ARG A 258 -5.30 1.33 -11.30
N GLU A 259 -5.68 2.12 -12.29
CA GLU A 259 -5.91 3.56 -12.17
C GLU A 259 -7.04 3.85 -11.15
N LEU A 260 -8.09 3.03 -11.09
CA LEU A 260 -9.12 3.10 -10.02
C LEU A 260 -8.60 2.72 -8.62
N THR A 261 -7.41 2.11 -8.52
CA THR A 261 -6.85 1.61 -7.25
C THR A 261 -5.66 2.40 -6.73
N GLY A 262 -5.10 3.30 -7.53
CA GLY A 262 -4.08 4.26 -7.14
C GLY A 262 -4.69 5.63 -6.87
N ASP A 263 -3.93 6.51 -6.20
CA ASP A 263 -4.17 7.95 -6.35
C ASP A 263 -3.98 8.33 -7.84
N TYR A 264 -4.58 9.43 -8.30
CA TYR A 264 -4.31 9.92 -9.64
C TYR A 264 -2.81 10.08 -9.86
N ALA A 265 -2.33 9.81 -11.07
CA ALA A 265 -0.93 10.07 -11.38
C ALA A 265 -0.58 11.55 -11.11
N ALA A 266 0.55 11.78 -10.44
CA ALA A 266 0.98 13.13 -10.05
C ALA A 266 1.85 13.82 -11.12
N SER A 267 2.06 13.17 -12.28
CA SER A 267 2.84 13.71 -13.40
C SER A 267 2.22 13.31 -14.74
N THR A 268 2.45 14.13 -15.77
CA THR A 268 1.95 13.91 -17.14
C THR A 268 2.72 14.79 -18.13
N ASP A 269 3.00 14.24 -19.31
CA ASP A 269 3.54 15.01 -20.45
C ASP A 269 2.42 15.51 -21.38
N GLN A 270 1.17 15.13 -21.11
CA GLN A 270 0.00 15.49 -21.90
C GLN A 270 -0.58 16.84 -21.44
N ALA A 271 -1.45 17.39 -22.29
CA ALA A 271 -2.14 18.65 -21.99
C ALA A 271 -2.98 18.55 -20.71
N VAL A 272 -2.85 19.55 -19.85
CA VAL A 272 -3.54 19.63 -18.56
C VAL A 272 -4.60 20.72 -18.59
N ARG A 273 -5.77 20.42 -18.01
CA ARG A 273 -6.76 21.41 -17.60
C ARG A 273 -6.47 21.82 -16.17
N TYR A 274 -6.42 23.11 -15.88
CA TYR A 274 -6.07 23.58 -14.55
C TYR A 274 -6.95 24.74 -14.10
N TYR A 275 -7.04 24.90 -12.79
CA TYR A 275 -7.79 25.93 -12.09
C TYR A 275 -6.88 26.67 -11.11
N PRO A 276 -6.90 28.01 -11.05
CA PRO A 276 -6.21 28.73 -10.01
C PRO A 276 -6.88 28.48 -8.66
N VAL A 277 -6.08 28.09 -7.67
CA VAL A 277 -6.50 27.99 -6.28
C VAL A 277 -6.15 29.30 -5.58
N ARG A 278 -7.16 29.95 -5.00
CA ARG A 278 -7.01 31.22 -4.29
C ARG A 278 -7.22 31.06 -2.80
N LEU A 279 -6.37 31.69 -2.01
CA LEU A 279 -6.53 31.86 -0.57
C LEU A 279 -6.49 33.35 -0.24
N ARG A 280 -7.55 33.86 0.39
CA ARG A 280 -7.73 35.28 0.73
C ARG A 280 -7.55 36.20 -0.49
N GLY A 281 -7.97 35.72 -1.66
CA GLY A 281 -7.86 36.44 -2.94
C GLY A 281 -6.50 36.36 -3.64
N LYS A 282 -5.46 35.76 -3.04
CA LYS A 282 -4.16 35.51 -3.70
C LYS A 282 -4.17 34.11 -4.32
N THR A 283 -3.70 33.96 -5.57
CA THR A 283 -3.45 32.63 -6.15
C THR A 283 -2.24 31.99 -5.48
N ILE A 284 -2.44 30.83 -4.86
CA ILE A 284 -1.41 30.09 -4.12
C ILE A 284 -0.93 28.82 -4.84
N GLY A 285 -1.63 28.41 -5.90
CA GLY A 285 -1.30 27.24 -6.69
C GLY A 285 -2.35 26.95 -7.76
N TYR A 286 -2.21 25.80 -8.39
CA TYR A 286 -3.09 25.33 -9.45
C TYR A 286 -3.48 23.88 -9.20
N LEU A 287 -4.79 23.61 -9.18
CA LEU A 287 -5.31 22.25 -9.22
C LEU A 287 -5.45 21.86 -10.69
N TRP A 288 -4.89 20.72 -11.09
CA TRP A 288 -4.85 20.32 -12.50
C TRP A 288 -5.25 18.87 -12.71
N ALA A 289 -5.72 18.57 -13.92
CA ALA A 289 -6.09 17.24 -14.38
C ALA A 289 -5.70 17.02 -15.85
N SER A 290 -5.25 15.81 -16.17
CA SER A 290 -5.00 15.28 -17.51
C SER A 290 -5.93 14.11 -17.76
N VAL A 291 -6.79 14.23 -18.77
CA VAL A 291 -7.70 13.16 -19.18
C VAL A 291 -6.97 12.00 -19.89
N PRO A 292 -5.97 12.24 -20.76
CA PRO A 292 -5.29 11.15 -21.46
C PRO A 292 -4.49 10.20 -20.55
N ASP A 293 -3.89 10.74 -19.49
CA ASP A 293 -2.98 9.98 -18.59
C ASP A 293 -3.62 9.66 -17.23
N ASP A 294 -4.90 9.96 -17.05
CA ASP A 294 -5.63 9.79 -15.80
C ASP A 294 -4.91 10.41 -14.58
N ALA A 295 -4.37 11.61 -14.79
CA ALA A 295 -3.50 12.29 -13.84
C ALA A 295 -4.19 13.51 -13.24
N ALA A 296 -3.99 13.78 -11.96
CA ALA A 296 -4.40 15.02 -11.31
C ALA A 296 -3.57 15.25 -10.05
N SER A 297 -3.22 16.50 -9.83
CA SER A 297 -2.50 16.90 -8.62
C SER A 297 -2.68 18.39 -8.36
N TYR A 298 -2.05 18.86 -7.30
CA TYR A 298 -1.95 20.26 -6.96
C TYR A 298 -0.51 20.75 -7.12
N LEU A 299 -0.35 21.82 -7.89
CA LEU A 299 0.92 22.50 -8.08
C LEU A 299 0.93 23.79 -7.26
N ALA A 300 1.75 23.84 -6.21
CA ALA A 300 1.97 25.06 -5.43
C ALA A 300 2.76 26.10 -6.24
N ARG A 301 2.44 27.39 -6.08
CA ARG A 301 3.33 28.46 -6.57
C ARG A 301 4.50 28.65 -5.60
N PRO A 302 5.74 28.83 -6.08
CA PRO A 302 6.88 29.07 -5.18
C PRO A 302 6.73 30.33 -4.32
N ASP A 303 6.09 31.39 -4.85
CA ASP A 303 5.88 32.65 -4.13
C ASP A 303 4.76 32.59 -3.08
N ALA A 304 4.03 31.47 -3.00
CA ALA A 304 3.01 31.23 -1.97
C ALA A 304 3.61 30.72 -0.65
N GLY A 305 4.85 30.20 -0.66
CA GLY A 305 5.52 29.71 0.53
C GLY A 305 4.70 28.68 1.30
N ALA A 306 4.60 28.84 2.63
CA ALA A 306 3.90 27.91 3.51
C ALA A 306 2.41 27.74 3.15
N ASP A 307 1.73 28.81 2.69
CA ASP A 307 0.32 28.74 2.30
C ASP A 307 0.12 27.80 1.08
N GLY A 308 1.10 27.75 0.17
CA GLY A 308 1.06 26.84 -0.98
C GLY A 308 1.25 25.38 -0.56
N GLU A 309 2.17 25.12 0.37
CA GLU A 309 2.46 23.78 0.89
C GLU A 309 1.32 23.23 1.77
N ASP A 310 0.74 24.06 2.64
CA ASP A 310 -0.43 23.70 3.44
C ASP A 310 -1.64 23.36 2.56
N ALA A 311 -1.81 24.09 1.45
CA ALA A 311 -2.86 23.81 0.49
C ALA A 311 -2.63 22.51 -0.28
N ARG A 312 -1.39 22.10 -0.52
CA ARG A 312 -1.08 20.82 -1.19
C ARG A 312 -1.72 19.65 -0.43
N SER A 313 -1.51 19.56 0.88
CA SER A 313 -2.10 18.48 1.68
C SER A 313 -3.63 18.48 1.63
N VAL A 314 -4.27 19.65 1.63
CA VAL A 314 -5.75 19.75 1.54
C VAL A 314 -6.25 19.27 0.18
N TRP A 315 -5.58 19.65 -0.91
CA TRP A 315 -6.01 19.28 -2.25
C TRP A 315 -5.69 17.85 -2.61
N GLU A 316 -4.56 17.30 -2.15
CA GLU A 316 -4.25 15.88 -2.27
C GLU A 316 -5.29 15.02 -1.54
N GLN A 317 -5.68 15.41 -0.32
CA GLN A 317 -6.76 14.73 0.40
C GLN A 317 -8.09 14.79 -0.37
N ARG A 318 -8.45 15.95 -0.96
CA ARG A 318 -9.68 16.11 -1.74
C ARG A 318 -9.68 15.31 -3.04
N LEU A 319 -8.52 15.19 -3.69
CA LEU A 319 -8.35 14.34 -4.87
C LEU A 319 -8.47 12.86 -4.47
N HIS A 320 -7.87 12.48 -3.35
CA HIS A 320 -8.02 11.15 -2.78
C HIS A 320 -9.50 10.82 -2.47
N GLU A 321 -10.24 11.73 -1.84
CA GLU A 321 -11.70 11.58 -1.63
C GLU A 321 -12.48 11.45 -2.95
N ALA A 322 -12.04 12.12 -4.02
CA ALA A 322 -12.66 11.99 -5.33
C ALA A 322 -12.38 10.63 -6.00
N VAL A 323 -11.21 10.04 -5.75
CA VAL A 323 -10.92 8.64 -6.13
C VAL A 323 -11.87 7.68 -5.42
N LEU A 324 -12.14 7.88 -4.12
CA LEU A 324 -13.11 7.07 -3.36
C LEU A 324 -14.53 7.13 -3.95
N ASP A 325 -14.90 8.28 -4.52
CA ASP A 325 -16.18 8.50 -5.21
C ASP A 325 -16.18 8.01 -6.67
N ALA A 326 -15.10 7.36 -7.14
CA ALA A 326 -14.90 6.90 -8.51
C ALA A 326 -15.03 8.01 -9.56
N LEU A 327 -14.56 9.21 -9.24
CA LEU A 327 -14.53 10.33 -10.18
C LEU A 327 -13.29 10.22 -11.08
N THR A 328 -13.43 10.60 -12.35
CA THR A 328 -12.28 10.86 -13.21
C THR A 328 -11.51 12.10 -12.73
N PRO A 329 -10.22 12.27 -13.05
CA PRO A 329 -9.42 13.43 -12.66
C PRO A 329 -10.10 14.76 -12.98
N LEU A 330 -10.71 14.88 -14.16
CA LEU A 330 -11.41 16.10 -14.56
C LEU A 330 -12.71 16.33 -13.77
N GLN A 331 -13.43 15.27 -13.41
CA GLN A 331 -14.60 15.37 -12.53
C GLN A 331 -14.17 15.74 -11.09
N ALA A 332 -13.04 15.20 -10.62
CA ALA A 332 -12.49 15.48 -9.30
C ALA A 332 -12.12 16.94 -9.12
N VAL A 333 -11.41 17.54 -10.08
CA VAL A 333 -11.06 18.98 -10.00
C VAL A 333 -12.29 19.88 -10.14
N ARG A 334 -13.29 19.48 -10.94
CA ARG A 334 -14.55 20.23 -11.11
C ARG A 334 -15.48 20.15 -9.91
N LYS A 335 -15.46 19.05 -9.15
CA LYS A 335 -16.28 18.85 -7.94
C LYS A 335 -16.16 20.02 -6.96
N TRP A 336 -15.00 20.67 -6.91
CA TRP A 336 -14.68 21.72 -5.95
C TRP A 336 -14.77 23.15 -6.51
N CYS A 337 -15.20 23.29 -7.77
CA CYS A 337 -15.42 24.61 -8.38
C CYS A 337 -16.57 25.36 -7.70
N GLY A 338 -16.29 26.57 -7.21
CA GLY A 338 -17.27 27.41 -6.51
C GLY A 338 -17.57 26.96 -5.07
N ALA A 339 -16.82 25.98 -4.54
CA ALA A 339 -16.89 25.60 -3.14
C ALA A 339 -16.39 26.76 -2.24
N PRO A 340 -16.90 26.86 -0.98
CA PRO A 340 -16.39 27.84 -0.02
C PRO A 340 -14.88 27.73 0.19
N GLU A 341 -14.23 28.87 0.44
CA GLU A 341 -12.80 28.93 0.72
C GLU A 341 -12.45 28.13 1.98
N ASP A 342 -11.52 27.19 1.83
CA ASP A 342 -10.90 26.49 2.94
C ASP A 342 -9.83 27.38 3.59
N PRO A 343 -9.81 27.53 4.93
CA PRO A 343 -8.84 28.37 5.61
C PRO A 343 -7.36 28.02 5.37
N ARG A 344 -7.08 26.77 4.96
CA ARG A 344 -5.74 26.25 4.65
C ARG A 344 -5.57 25.94 3.16
N GLY A 345 -6.61 25.39 2.53
CA GLY A 345 -6.59 24.97 1.12
C GLY A 345 -6.97 26.02 0.10
N GLY A 346 -7.59 27.13 0.53
CA GLY A 346 -8.20 28.08 -0.40
C GLY A 346 -9.44 27.53 -1.11
N ALA A 347 -9.81 28.14 -2.23
CA ALA A 347 -10.91 27.71 -3.09
C ALA A 347 -10.59 27.88 -4.58
N ILE A 348 -11.33 27.12 -5.39
CA ILE A 348 -11.43 27.35 -6.83
C ILE A 348 -12.63 28.29 -7.06
N PRO A 349 -12.42 29.50 -7.62
CA PRO A 349 -13.47 30.52 -7.73
C PRO A 349 -14.71 30.10 -8.53
N GLY A 350 -14.54 29.20 -9.52
CA GLY A 350 -15.64 28.63 -10.30
C GLY A 350 -15.19 28.03 -11.64
N GLU A 351 -16.09 27.30 -12.30
CA GLU A 351 -15.79 26.54 -13.53
C GLU A 351 -15.33 27.41 -14.72
N LYS A 352 -15.71 28.70 -14.73
CA LYS A 352 -15.33 29.64 -15.79
C LYS A 352 -13.83 30.01 -15.79
N GLU A 353 -13.10 29.63 -14.75
CA GLU A 353 -11.65 29.86 -14.65
C GLU A 353 -10.82 28.66 -15.11
N GLU A 354 -11.44 27.63 -15.72
CA GLU A 354 -10.72 26.53 -16.34
C GLU A 354 -9.78 27.04 -17.44
N GLN A 355 -8.52 26.67 -17.34
CA GLN A 355 -7.48 27.00 -18.31
C GLN A 355 -6.81 25.73 -18.83
N LEU A 356 -6.08 25.86 -19.93
CA LEU A 356 -5.37 24.77 -20.60
C LEU A 356 -3.89 25.09 -20.68
N ALA A 357 -3.05 24.15 -20.27
CA ALA A 357 -1.62 24.16 -20.54
C ALA A 357 -1.27 22.94 -21.41
N PRO A 358 -0.32 23.07 -22.35
CA PRO A 358 0.04 21.98 -23.27
C PRO A 358 0.74 20.80 -22.58
N SER A 359 1.27 20.99 -21.37
CA SER A 359 1.86 19.95 -20.51
C SER A 359 1.92 20.41 -19.05
N LEU A 360 2.22 19.50 -18.12
CA LEU A 360 2.50 19.87 -16.72
C LEU A 360 3.71 20.81 -16.61
N GLN A 361 4.77 20.57 -17.40
CA GLN A 361 5.94 21.44 -17.44
C GLN A 361 5.58 22.89 -17.85
N ALA A 362 4.62 23.06 -18.76
CA ALA A 362 4.16 24.40 -19.15
C ALA A 362 3.37 25.08 -18.01
N LEU A 363 2.60 24.31 -17.24
CA LEU A 363 1.93 24.82 -16.04
C LEU A 363 2.92 25.18 -14.93
N GLU A 364 4.00 24.41 -14.75
CA GLU A 364 5.10 24.77 -13.84
C GLU A 364 5.75 26.10 -14.22
N ASN A 365 5.98 26.35 -15.51
CA ASN A 365 6.49 27.64 -15.97
C ASN A 365 5.54 28.78 -15.61
N ILE A 366 4.22 28.60 -15.81
CA ILE A 366 3.19 29.58 -15.41
C ILE A 366 3.18 29.82 -13.89
N ALA A 367 3.48 28.81 -13.08
CA ALA A 367 3.54 28.95 -11.63
C ALA A 367 4.79 29.69 -11.15
N ASN A 368 5.86 29.66 -11.93
CA ASN A 368 7.14 30.31 -11.65
C ASN A 368 7.23 31.76 -12.16
N GLU A 369 6.28 32.20 -12.99
CA GLU A 369 6.07 33.60 -13.39
C GLU A 369 5.31 34.40 -12.31
#